data_AF-A0A1B8BW53-F1
#
_entry.id   AF-A0A1B8BW53-F1
#
_cell.length_a   1.000
_cell.length_b   1.000
_cell.length_c   1.000
_cell.angle_alpha   90.00
_cell.angle_beta   90.00
_cell.angle_gamma   90.00
#
_symmetry.space_group_name_H-M   'P 1'
#
loop_
_entity.id
_entity.type
_entity.pdbx_description
1 polymer ?
#
loop_
_entity_poly.entity_id
_entity_poly.type
_entity_poly.pdbx_seq_one_letter_code
_entity_poly.pdbx_strand_id
1 'polypeptide(L)'
;MASPVCYASESYFLGGAPLPPSTTSFTSPSSLPVPAGTILSLSLSPTHTFSKPPLPRLTLIPGLGVEGDCHLGADIQHLSRRAVRPLPENLRQVHLMSGEFLEGLVIREMGEEGKAGEEEGEGGRKRRKVKPGDLGENITTTGIDLEGLSRGTILRFSSSPTASDGDARIRITGLRNPCHQIEKFGKGLLGQCTVREGGVVVQRKAGVMGVVLTGGVVERGMSVWVEVEGEGALDVV
;
A
#
# COMPACT_ATOMS: atom_id res chain seq x y z
N MET A 1 9.45 -55.72 65.49
CA MET A 1 10.38 -56.81 65.13
C MET A 1 10.14 -57.15 63.66
N ALA A 2 11.20 -57.53 62.96
CA ALA A 2 11.40 -57.41 61.51
C ALA A 2 10.65 -58.39 60.59
N SER A 3 10.46 -57.93 59.33
CA SER A 3 10.47 -58.66 58.03
C SER A 3 9.37 -59.71 57.72
N PRO A 4 9.10 -60.07 56.44
CA PRO A 4 10.01 -60.02 55.28
C PRO A 4 9.46 -59.50 53.93
N VAL A 5 10.43 -59.28 53.05
CA VAL A 5 10.37 -59.05 51.60
C VAL A 5 9.81 -60.28 50.86
N CYS A 6 9.01 -60.07 49.80
CA CYS A 6 8.82 -61.04 48.71
C CYS A 6 8.68 -60.30 47.37
N TYR A 7 9.34 -60.86 46.36
CA TYR A 7 9.56 -60.40 44.99
C TYR A 7 8.59 -61.15 44.05
N ALA A 8 8.03 -60.49 43.03
CA ALA A 8 7.40 -61.10 41.85
C ALA A 8 7.33 -60.02 40.75
N SER A 9 8.21 -59.99 39.75
CA SER A 9 8.32 -60.82 38.53
C SER A 9 7.30 -60.47 37.43
N GLU A 10 7.86 -59.86 36.38
CA GLU A 10 7.57 -59.87 34.94
C GLU A 10 6.17 -60.16 34.36
N SER A 11 5.96 -59.48 33.23
CA SER A 11 5.28 -59.91 32.00
C SER A 11 3.76 -59.79 31.92
N TYR A 12 3.31 -58.65 31.39
CA TYR A 12 2.12 -58.62 30.53
C TYR A 12 2.48 -57.91 29.23
N PHE A 13 2.62 -58.71 28.17
CA PHE A 13 2.72 -58.28 26.79
C PHE A 13 1.38 -58.64 26.09
N LEU A 14 0.90 -57.72 25.26
CA LEU A 14 -0.07 -57.87 24.15
C LEU A 14 -1.54 -58.22 24.42
N GLY A 15 -2.40 -57.21 24.29
CA GLY A 15 -3.79 -57.32 23.87
C GLY A 15 -4.25 -56.01 23.23
N GLY A 16 -4.40 -56.00 21.91
CA GLY A 16 -4.38 -54.80 21.06
C GLY A 16 -5.46 -53.75 21.32
N ALA A 17 -5.03 -52.49 21.36
CA ALA A 17 -5.88 -51.35 21.05
C ALA A 17 -5.76 -51.04 19.54
N PRO A 18 -6.87 -50.86 18.80
CA PRO A 18 -6.80 -50.45 17.41
C PRO A 18 -6.18 -49.05 17.31
N LEU A 19 -5.22 -48.90 16.39
CA LEU A 19 -4.64 -47.59 16.07
C LEU A 19 -5.77 -46.65 15.61
N PRO A 20 -5.80 -45.38 16.04
CA PRO A 20 -6.74 -44.41 15.49
C PRO A 20 -6.50 -44.30 13.98
N PRO A 21 -7.56 -44.11 13.16
CA PRO A 21 -7.36 -43.93 11.73
C PRO A 21 -6.49 -42.70 11.51
N SER A 22 -5.36 -42.91 10.83
CA SER A 22 -4.53 -41.83 10.32
C SER A 22 -5.37 -41.01 9.35
N THR A 23 -5.92 -39.89 9.83
CA THR A 23 -6.51 -38.88 8.97
C THR A 23 -5.39 -38.21 8.20
N THR A 24 -4.91 -38.86 7.14
CA THR A 24 -4.14 -38.20 6.09
C THR A 24 -5.08 -37.23 5.41
N SER A 25 -5.06 -35.97 5.87
CA SER A 25 -5.59 -34.85 5.10
C SER A 25 -4.78 -34.76 3.81
N PHE A 26 -5.34 -35.26 2.72
CA PHE A 26 -4.86 -34.95 1.38
C PHE A 26 -5.11 -33.46 1.14
N THR A 27 -4.09 -32.63 1.39
CA THR A 27 -4.08 -31.26 0.88
C THR A 27 -3.88 -31.35 -0.63
N SER A 28 -4.92 -30.97 -1.38
CA SER A 28 -4.89 -30.86 -2.84
C SER A 28 -3.92 -29.72 -3.26
N PRO A 29 -3.53 -29.64 -4.56
CA PRO A 29 -2.22 -29.14 -4.96
C PRO A 29 -2.02 -27.68 -4.57
N SER A 30 -0.83 -27.41 -4.03
CA SER A 30 -0.35 -26.08 -3.70
C SER A 30 -0.46 -25.17 -4.93
N SER A 31 -1.45 -24.28 -4.95
CA SER A 31 -1.37 -23.10 -5.81
C SER A 31 -0.12 -22.35 -5.39
N LEU A 32 0.80 -22.11 -6.34
CA LEU A 32 1.92 -21.22 -6.08
C LEU A 32 1.37 -19.91 -5.51
N PRO A 33 2.00 -19.34 -4.48
CA PRO A 33 1.54 -18.09 -3.90
C PRO A 33 1.47 -17.05 -5.03
N VAL A 34 0.30 -16.40 -5.16
CA VAL A 34 0.04 -15.38 -6.16
C VAL A 34 0.30 -14.02 -5.53
N PRO A 35 1.00 -13.10 -6.22
CA PRO A 35 1.18 -11.76 -5.68
C PRO A 35 -0.16 -11.02 -5.61
N ALA A 36 -0.30 -10.20 -4.57
CA ALA A 36 -1.48 -9.36 -4.38
C ALA A 36 -1.60 -8.28 -5.46
N GLY A 37 -0.49 -7.88 -6.09
CA GLY A 37 -0.51 -6.91 -7.17
C GLY A 37 0.84 -6.80 -7.87
N THR A 38 0.98 -5.78 -8.72
CA THR A 38 2.22 -5.48 -9.46
C THR A 38 2.48 -3.97 -9.48
N ILE A 39 3.75 -3.57 -9.53
CA ILE A 39 4.15 -2.17 -9.72
C ILE A 39 3.91 -1.78 -11.19
N LEU A 40 2.94 -0.90 -11.42
CA LEU A 40 2.63 -0.35 -12.74
C LEU A 40 3.61 0.76 -13.14
N SER A 41 3.92 1.66 -12.20
CA SER A 41 4.79 2.81 -12.42
C SER A 41 5.49 3.22 -11.12
N LEU A 42 6.63 3.87 -11.27
CA LEU A 42 7.39 4.46 -10.19
C LEU A 42 7.68 5.92 -10.52
N SER A 43 7.60 6.80 -9.54
CA SER A 43 7.80 8.24 -9.75
C SER A 43 8.51 8.88 -8.55
N LEU A 44 9.34 9.88 -8.80
CA LEU A 44 9.92 10.72 -7.74
C LEU A 44 10.04 12.16 -8.21
N SER A 45 10.06 13.11 -7.26
CA SER A 45 10.56 14.46 -7.54
C SER A 45 11.56 14.92 -6.48
N PRO A 46 12.74 15.42 -6.88
CA PRO A 46 13.70 16.02 -5.96
C PRO A 46 13.26 17.40 -5.46
N THR A 47 12.16 17.95 -5.97
CA THR A 47 11.61 19.26 -5.60
C THR A 47 10.16 19.13 -5.16
N HIS A 48 9.62 20.13 -4.47
CA HIS A 48 8.21 20.16 -4.03
C HIS A 48 7.22 20.42 -5.17
N THR A 49 7.43 19.79 -6.34
CA THR A 49 6.42 19.75 -7.40
C THR A 49 5.30 18.80 -7.02
N PHE A 50 4.07 19.14 -7.40
CA PHE A 50 2.91 18.31 -7.08
C PHE A 50 2.95 16.97 -7.81
N SER A 51 3.26 17.00 -9.11
CA SER A 51 3.43 15.80 -9.93
C SER A 51 4.89 15.34 -9.93
N LYS A 52 5.08 14.03 -10.04
CA LYS A 52 6.38 13.36 -10.03
C LYS A 52 6.63 12.67 -11.39
N PRO A 53 7.73 12.96 -12.10
CA PRO A 53 8.06 12.26 -13.33
C PRO A 53 8.32 10.76 -13.09
N PRO A 54 7.99 9.90 -14.07
CA PRO A 54 8.18 8.46 -13.92
C PRO A 54 9.65 8.06 -14.06
N LEU A 55 10.02 6.96 -13.40
CA LEU A 55 11.33 6.33 -13.44
C LEU A 55 11.22 4.81 -13.59
N PRO A 56 12.28 4.13 -14.08
CA PRO A 56 12.30 2.68 -14.17
C PRO A 56 12.46 1.98 -12.81
N ARG A 57 13.10 2.65 -11.84
CA ARG A 57 13.40 2.11 -10.51
C ARG A 57 13.40 3.20 -9.44
N LEU A 58 13.21 2.81 -8.19
CA LEU A 58 13.46 3.63 -7.00
C LEU A 58 14.30 2.85 -5.98
N THR A 59 15.11 3.56 -5.20
CA THR A 59 15.77 3.01 -4.01
C THR A 59 14.98 3.41 -2.78
N LEU A 60 14.53 2.44 -1.99
CA LEU A 60 13.92 2.68 -0.68
C LEU A 60 14.98 2.62 0.41
N ILE A 61 14.95 3.58 1.32
CA ILE A 61 15.87 3.69 2.46
C ILE A 61 15.09 3.53 3.76
N PRO A 62 15.47 2.56 4.64
CA PRO A 62 14.79 2.30 5.89
C PRO A 62 14.59 3.56 6.73
N GLY A 63 13.36 3.78 7.20
CA GLY A 63 13.01 4.92 8.05
C GLY A 63 13.14 6.30 7.40
N LEU A 64 13.53 6.40 6.13
CA LEU A 64 13.76 7.67 5.44
C LEU A 64 12.84 7.87 4.23
N GLY A 65 12.49 6.79 3.51
CA GLY A 65 11.62 6.86 2.32
C GLY A 65 12.36 6.64 1.01
N VAL A 66 11.98 7.37 -0.03
CA VAL A 66 12.52 7.21 -1.38
C VAL A 66 13.77 8.07 -1.56
N GLU A 67 14.89 7.44 -1.93
CA GLU A 67 16.15 8.13 -2.23
C GLU A 67 15.93 9.23 -3.28
N GLY A 68 16.39 10.45 -2.98
CA GLY A 68 16.29 11.60 -3.88
C GLY A 68 14.91 12.27 -3.93
N ASP A 69 13.91 11.81 -3.18
CA ASP A 69 12.60 12.47 -3.11
C ASP A 69 12.65 13.64 -2.12
N CYS A 70 11.96 14.74 -2.42
CA CYS A 70 11.94 15.90 -1.52
C CYS A 70 11.32 15.60 -0.15
N HIS A 71 10.54 14.52 -0.02
CA HIS A 71 9.95 14.09 1.24
C HIS A 71 10.84 13.10 2.04
N LEU A 72 12.04 12.80 1.55
CA LEU A 72 13.02 11.95 2.25
C LEU A 72 13.34 12.53 3.64
N GLY A 73 13.24 11.70 4.67
CA GLY A 73 13.65 12.05 6.03
C GLY A 73 12.90 11.28 7.12
N ALA A 74 13.55 11.13 8.27
CA ALA A 74 12.99 10.44 9.44
C ALA A 74 11.87 11.25 10.12
N ASP A 75 11.96 12.59 10.08
CA ASP A 75 11.05 13.49 10.76
C ASP A 75 10.17 14.28 9.78
N ILE A 76 8.97 14.64 10.23
CA ILE A 76 8.07 15.51 9.44
C ILE A 76 8.73 16.90 9.24
N GLN A 77 8.94 17.28 7.97
CA GLN A 77 9.50 18.59 7.61
C GLN A 77 8.49 19.77 7.70
N HIS A 78 7.23 19.50 8.07
CA HIS A 78 6.16 20.51 8.05
C HIS A 78 6.40 21.62 9.10
N LEU A 79 6.48 22.87 8.63
CA LEU A 79 6.81 24.05 9.46
C LEU A 79 5.93 24.19 10.71
N SER A 80 4.65 23.78 10.64
CA SER A 80 3.68 23.88 11.73
C SER A 80 3.95 22.95 12.93
N ARG A 81 4.78 21.92 12.77
CA ARG A 81 5.07 20.94 13.84
C ARG A 81 6.52 21.01 14.35
N ARG A 82 7.31 21.99 13.90
CA ARG A 82 8.71 22.20 14.33
C ARG A 82 8.87 22.44 15.83
N ALA A 83 7.82 22.96 16.49
CA ALA A 83 7.83 23.25 17.92
C ALA A 83 7.57 22.02 18.81
N VAL A 84 7.17 20.88 18.24
CA VAL A 84 6.94 19.64 19.01
C VAL A 84 8.26 18.91 19.25
N ARG A 85 8.48 18.45 20.50
CA ARG A 85 9.66 17.68 20.91
C ARG A 85 9.23 16.44 21.71
N PRO A 86 9.66 15.22 21.31
CA PRO A 86 10.43 14.90 20.11
C PRO A 86 9.65 15.21 18.81
N LEU A 87 10.35 15.34 17.68
CA LEU A 87 9.66 15.56 16.41
C LEU A 87 8.77 14.34 16.10
N PRO A 88 7.57 14.55 15.51
CA PRO A 88 6.76 13.42 15.06
C PRO A 88 7.46 12.68 13.93
N GLU A 89 7.41 11.35 14.00
CA GLU A 89 7.91 10.46 12.95
C GLU A 89 7.27 10.76 11.59
N ASN A 90 8.06 10.64 10.53
CA ASN A 90 7.55 10.73 9.17
C ASN A 90 6.78 9.46 8.80
N LEU A 91 5.45 9.49 8.95
CA LEU A 91 4.56 8.41 8.52
C LEU A 91 4.29 8.40 7.00
N ARG A 92 4.84 9.38 6.28
CA ARG A 92 4.53 9.70 4.88
C ARG A 92 5.77 9.54 3.98
N GLN A 93 6.58 8.52 4.25
CA GLN A 93 7.85 8.27 3.55
C GLN A 93 7.65 7.77 2.12
N VAL A 94 6.60 6.99 1.87
CA VAL A 94 6.25 6.47 0.54
C VAL A 94 4.75 6.64 0.33
N HIS A 95 4.35 7.15 -0.83
CA HIS A 95 2.95 7.30 -1.23
C HIS A 95 2.62 6.30 -2.34
N LEU A 96 1.53 5.55 -2.17
CA LEU A 96 1.07 4.54 -3.12
C LEU A 96 -0.35 4.84 -3.58
N MET A 97 -0.63 4.63 -4.87
CA MET A 97 -1.98 4.70 -5.44
C MET A 97 -2.23 3.54 -6.40
N SER A 98 -3.48 3.10 -6.49
CA SER A 98 -3.91 2.12 -7.48
C SER A 98 -4.05 2.77 -8.87
N GLY A 99 -3.55 2.10 -9.90
CA GLY A 99 -3.71 2.51 -11.29
C GLY A 99 -5.17 2.49 -11.74
N GLU A 100 -5.96 1.55 -11.21
CA GLU A 100 -7.41 1.44 -11.43
C GLU A 100 -8.13 2.70 -10.95
N PHE A 101 -7.76 3.22 -9.77
CA PHE A 101 -8.30 4.49 -9.29
C PHE A 101 -7.94 5.66 -10.23
N LEU A 102 -6.68 5.76 -10.65
CA LEU A 102 -6.22 6.83 -11.54
C LEU A 102 -6.91 6.80 -12.91
N GLU A 103 -7.14 5.61 -13.46
CA GLU A 103 -7.86 5.46 -14.73
C GLU A 103 -9.32 5.94 -14.64
N GLY A 104 -9.94 5.77 -13.46
CA GLY A 104 -11.28 6.28 -13.18
C GLY A 104 -11.37 7.80 -13.06
N LEU A 105 -10.24 8.51 -12.87
CA LEU A 105 -10.23 9.95 -12.70
C LEU A 105 -10.32 10.70 -14.03
N VAL A 106 -11.14 11.76 -14.01
CA VAL A 106 -11.43 12.56 -15.20
C VAL A 106 -11.19 14.02 -14.89
N ILE A 107 -10.33 14.64 -15.69
CA ILE A 107 -10.17 16.09 -15.71
C ILE A 107 -10.96 16.62 -16.90
N ARG A 108 -11.92 17.49 -16.61
CA ARG A 108 -12.62 18.26 -17.64
C ARG A 108 -11.74 19.45 -17.99
N GLU A 109 -11.22 19.49 -19.22
CA GLU A 109 -10.63 20.72 -19.72
C GLU A 109 -11.77 21.72 -19.91
N MET A 110 -11.65 22.90 -19.30
CA MET A 110 -12.41 24.05 -19.78
C MET A 110 -11.85 24.34 -21.17
N GLY A 111 -12.68 24.20 -22.20
CA GLY A 111 -12.40 24.93 -23.44
C GLY A 111 -12.21 26.40 -23.08
N GLU A 112 -11.31 27.09 -23.79
CA GLU A 112 -11.25 28.56 -23.74
C GLU A 112 -12.68 29.09 -23.70
N GLU A 113 -12.95 30.08 -22.85
CA GLU A 113 -14.28 30.65 -22.61
C GLU A 113 -14.94 31.07 -23.93
N GLY A 114 -15.59 30.11 -24.59
CA GLY A 114 -16.48 30.32 -25.70
C GLY A 114 -17.69 31.01 -25.12
N LYS A 115 -17.91 32.24 -25.58
CA LYS A 115 -19.05 33.10 -25.26
C LYS A 115 -20.30 32.27 -25.00
N ALA A 116 -20.94 32.54 -23.85
CA ALA A 116 -22.27 32.03 -23.55
C ALA A 116 -23.21 32.42 -24.70
N GLY A 117 -23.63 31.46 -25.51
CA GLY A 117 -24.56 31.72 -26.61
C GLY A 117 -24.59 30.75 -27.79
N GLU A 118 -23.75 29.72 -27.84
CA GLU A 118 -23.81 28.75 -28.95
C GLU A 118 -24.23 27.37 -28.46
N GLU A 119 -25.21 26.82 -29.18
CA GLU A 119 -26.00 25.63 -28.90
C GLU A 119 -25.16 24.37 -28.65
N GLU A 120 -25.73 23.43 -27.89
CA GLU A 120 -25.19 22.10 -27.61
C GLU A 120 -25.02 21.27 -28.90
N GLY A 121 -23.99 21.57 -29.68
CA GLY A 121 -23.46 20.70 -30.73
C GLY A 121 -22.43 19.73 -30.17
N GLU A 122 -22.18 18.62 -30.87
CA GLU A 122 -21.18 17.58 -30.62
C GLU A 122 -19.71 18.08 -30.67
N GLY A 123 -19.41 19.23 -30.06
CA GLY A 123 -18.07 19.78 -29.83
C GLY A 123 -17.51 19.24 -28.52
N GLY A 124 -17.04 17.99 -28.55
CA GLY A 124 -16.60 17.23 -27.39
C GLY A 124 -15.59 17.98 -26.49
N ARG A 125 -15.98 18.26 -25.25
CA ARG A 125 -15.06 18.68 -24.18
C ARG A 125 -13.91 17.67 -24.08
N LYS A 126 -12.68 18.12 -24.32
CA LYS A 126 -11.50 17.27 -24.22
C LYS A 126 -11.32 16.81 -22.76
N ARG A 127 -11.31 15.50 -22.56
CA ARG A 127 -11.10 14.89 -21.24
C ARG A 127 -9.62 14.52 -21.13
N ARG A 128 -8.94 15.08 -20.13
CA ARG A 128 -7.55 14.70 -19.81
C ARG A 128 -7.57 13.58 -18.78
N LYS A 129 -6.87 12.49 -19.09
CA LYS A 129 -6.64 11.37 -18.14
C LYS A 129 -5.57 11.78 -17.12
N VAL A 130 -5.72 11.30 -15.89
CA VAL A 130 -4.69 11.37 -14.86
C VAL A 130 -3.69 10.24 -15.10
N LYS A 131 -2.40 10.56 -15.15
CA LYS A 131 -1.32 9.59 -15.38
C LYS A 131 -0.65 9.20 -14.06
N PRO A 132 0.03 8.04 -14.01
CA PRO A 132 0.92 7.71 -12.91
C PRO A 132 1.92 8.84 -12.60
N GLY A 133 2.04 9.19 -11.32
CA GLY A 133 2.85 10.29 -10.79
C GLY A 133 2.14 11.65 -10.76
N ASP A 134 1.01 11.82 -11.46
CA ASP A 134 0.35 13.12 -11.58
C ASP A 134 -0.13 13.67 -10.23
N LEU A 135 -0.58 12.80 -9.32
CA LEU A 135 -1.06 13.22 -7.99
C LEU A 135 -0.01 13.05 -6.90
N GLY A 136 1.25 12.83 -7.27
CA GLY A 136 2.40 12.85 -6.36
C GLY A 136 2.67 11.53 -5.64
N GLU A 137 2.16 10.42 -6.12
CA GLU A 137 2.54 9.08 -5.66
C GLU A 137 3.93 8.68 -6.11
N ASN A 138 4.57 7.83 -5.30
CA ASN A 138 5.85 7.23 -5.61
C ASN A 138 5.70 5.90 -6.33
N ILE A 139 4.69 5.11 -5.93
CA ILE A 139 4.45 3.78 -6.50
C ILE A 139 2.99 3.73 -6.95
N THR A 140 2.78 3.48 -8.24
CA THR A 140 1.46 3.13 -8.77
C THR A 140 1.39 1.62 -8.88
N THR A 141 0.41 1.00 -8.22
CA THR A 141 0.19 -0.45 -8.27
C THR A 141 -0.97 -0.83 -9.19
N THR A 142 -1.12 -2.11 -9.47
CA THR A 142 -2.33 -2.70 -10.09
C THR A 142 -2.61 -4.06 -9.45
N GLY A 143 -3.88 -4.45 -9.41
CA GLY A 143 -4.35 -5.74 -8.89
C GLY A 143 -4.56 -5.79 -7.37
N ILE A 144 -4.15 -4.76 -6.63
CA ILE A 144 -4.26 -4.67 -5.17
C ILE A 144 -5.20 -3.53 -4.76
N ASP A 145 -6.16 -3.83 -3.89
CA ASP A 145 -7.01 -2.84 -3.21
C ASP A 145 -6.22 -2.21 -2.06
N LEU A 146 -5.55 -1.08 -2.33
CA LEU A 146 -4.71 -0.40 -1.34
C LEU A 146 -5.53 0.20 -0.20
N GLU A 147 -6.63 0.87 -0.52
CA GLU A 147 -7.51 1.51 0.47
C GLU A 147 -8.28 0.51 1.34
N GLY A 148 -8.44 -0.74 0.87
CA GLY A 148 -8.97 -1.85 1.64
C GLY A 148 -7.97 -2.54 2.58
N LEU A 149 -6.69 -2.19 2.53
CA LEU A 149 -5.69 -2.75 3.45
C LEU A 149 -5.91 -2.29 4.88
N SER A 150 -5.37 -3.05 5.84
CA SER A 150 -5.40 -2.67 7.26
C SER A 150 -4.18 -1.86 7.66
N ARG A 151 -4.30 -1.06 8.72
CA ARG A 151 -3.15 -0.32 9.26
C ARG A 151 -2.11 -1.31 9.77
N GLY A 152 -0.85 -1.08 9.41
CA GLY A 152 0.24 -1.97 9.79
C GLY A 152 0.51 -3.11 8.80
N THR A 153 -0.30 -3.27 7.75
CA THR A 153 -0.02 -4.23 6.66
C THR A 153 1.39 -4.01 6.12
N ILE A 154 2.14 -5.09 5.94
CA ILE A 154 3.49 -5.06 5.36
C ILE A 154 3.41 -5.53 3.91
N LEU A 155 3.77 -4.63 3.01
CA LEU A 155 3.95 -4.94 1.59
C LEU A 155 5.42 -5.22 1.30
N ARG A 156 5.69 -6.35 0.67
CA ARG A 156 7.00 -6.76 0.17
C ARG A 156 7.02 -6.64 -1.35
N PHE A 157 8.06 -6.03 -1.87
CA PHE A 157 8.29 -5.91 -3.31
C PHE A 157 9.38 -6.88 -3.73
N SER A 158 9.03 -7.83 -4.59
CA SER A 158 9.98 -8.84 -5.05
C SER A 158 9.48 -9.52 -6.32
N SER A 159 10.40 -9.86 -7.22
CA SER A 159 10.11 -10.72 -8.37
C SER A 159 9.98 -12.20 -7.99
N SER A 160 10.29 -12.55 -6.73
CA SER A 160 10.25 -13.92 -6.21
C SER A 160 9.10 -14.11 -5.20
N PRO A 161 8.38 -15.25 -5.26
CA PRO A 161 7.43 -15.62 -4.21
C PRO A 161 8.12 -15.90 -2.87
N THR A 162 9.37 -16.36 -2.92
CA THR A 162 10.18 -16.58 -1.71
C THR A 162 10.79 -15.27 -1.25
N ALA A 163 10.58 -14.95 0.03
CA ALA A 163 11.14 -13.77 0.66
C ALA A 163 12.68 -13.82 0.73
N SER A 164 13.31 -12.68 0.51
CA SER A 164 14.74 -12.45 0.67
C SER A 164 15.00 -11.29 1.64
N ASP A 165 16.16 -11.31 2.30
CA ASP A 165 16.59 -10.22 3.19
C ASP A 165 16.79 -8.91 2.42
N GLY A 166 17.08 -8.98 1.12
CA GLY A 166 17.20 -7.82 0.24
C GLY A 166 15.88 -7.28 -0.31
N ASP A 167 14.74 -7.93 -0.03
CA ASP A 167 13.44 -7.46 -0.52
C ASP A 167 13.03 -6.18 0.22
N ALA A 168 12.67 -5.17 -0.56
CA ALA A 168 12.16 -3.92 -0.02
C ALA A 168 10.79 -4.15 0.62
N ARG A 169 10.60 -3.59 1.82
CA ARG A 169 9.37 -3.72 2.61
C ARG A 169 8.89 -2.38 3.09
N ILE A 170 7.59 -2.15 2.96
CA ILE A 170 6.92 -0.97 3.53
C ILE A 170 5.79 -1.40 4.46
N ARG A 171 5.58 -0.63 5.52
CA ARG A 171 4.40 -0.75 6.38
C ARG A 171 3.40 0.33 6.03
N ILE A 172 2.16 -0.06 5.79
CA ILE A 172 1.05 0.88 5.56
C ILE A 172 0.71 1.60 6.87
N THR A 173 0.66 2.93 6.83
CA THR A 173 0.45 3.79 8.00
C THR A 173 -0.94 4.41 8.03
N GLY A 174 -1.56 4.63 6.87
CA GLY A 174 -2.87 5.26 6.76
C GLY A 174 -3.21 5.72 5.33
N LEU A 175 -4.35 6.38 5.20
CA LEU A 175 -4.81 7.01 3.96
C LEU A 175 -4.12 8.37 3.77
N ARG A 176 -3.81 8.70 2.52
CA ARG A 176 -3.45 10.07 2.15
C ARG A 176 -4.66 10.98 2.35
N ASN A 177 -4.43 12.16 2.92
CA ASN A 177 -5.45 13.22 2.92
C ASN A 177 -5.49 13.94 1.56
N PRO A 178 -6.60 13.86 0.78
CA PRO A 178 -6.75 14.68 -0.43
C PRO A 178 -6.76 16.17 -0.06
N CYS A 179 -5.96 16.98 -0.76
CA CYS A 179 -5.81 18.40 -0.44
C CYS A 179 -6.11 19.31 -1.63
N HIS A 180 -6.12 20.62 -1.38
CA HIS A 180 -6.41 21.64 -2.39
C HIS A 180 -5.46 21.62 -3.59
N GLN A 181 -4.27 21.02 -3.50
CA GLN A 181 -3.35 20.88 -4.64
C GLN A 181 -3.93 19.98 -5.73
N ILE A 182 -4.74 18.96 -5.37
CA ILE A 182 -5.46 18.11 -6.34
C ILE A 182 -6.47 18.95 -7.13
N GLU A 183 -7.21 19.84 -6.44
CA GLU A 183 -8.17 20.72 -7.10
C GLU A 183 -7.48 21.73 -8.04
N LYS A 184 -6.29 22.24 -7.64
CA LYS A 184 -5.45 23.09 -8.50
C LYS A 184 -4.92 22.34 -9.73
N PHE A 185 -4.63 21.05 -9.60
CA PHE A 185 -4.16 20.21 -10.71
C PHE A 185 -5.26 19.94 -11.75
N GLY A 186 -6.50 19.80 -11.30
CA GLY A 186 -7.66 19.65 -12.18
C GLY A 186 -8.96 19.95 -11.45
N LYS A 187 -9.74 20.87 -12.01
CA LYS A 187 -11.03 21.28 -11.44
C LYS A 187 -11.97 20.08 -11.28
N GLY A 188 -12.50 19.90 -10.08
CA GLY A 188 -13.40 18.81 -9.70
C GLY A 188 -12.70 17.48 -9.40
N LEU A 189 -11.37 17.38 -9.45
CA LEU A 189 -10.67 16.15 -9.07
C LEU A 189 -10.72 15.88 -7.57
N LEU A 190 -10.69 16.92 -6.73
CA LEU A 190 -10.73 16.72 -5.28
C LEU A 190 -12.05 16.05 -4.86
N GLY A 191 -13.15 16.42 -5.51
CA GLY A 191 -14.44 15.79 -5.33
C GLY A 191 -14.45 14.29 -5.71
N GLN A 192 -13.66 13.88 -6.69
CA GLN A 192 -13.54 12.47 -7.09
C GLN A 192 -12.68 11.64 -6.13
N CYS A 193 -11.82 12.29 -5.33
CA CYS A 193 -10.96 11.63 -4.34
C CYS A 193 -11.65 11.43 -2.98
N THR A 194 -12.90 11.85 -2.82
CA THR A 194 -13.64 11.77 -1.55
C THR A 194 -15.08 11.31 -1.78
N VAL A 195 -15.61 10.48 -0.88
CA VAL A 195 -17.04 10.18 -0.80
C VAL A 195 -17.62 10.98 0.36
N ARG A 196 -18.74 11.66 0.12
CA ARG A 196 -19.42 12.45 1.13
C ARG A 196 -20.85 11.99 1.32
N GLU A 197 -21.25 11.87 2.58
CA GLU A 197 -22.63 11.58 3.01
C GLU A 197 -23.05 12.66 4.01
N GLY A 198 -24.21 13.28 3.79
CA GLY A 198 -24.69 14.37 4.65
C GLY A 198 -23.72 15.57 4.76
N GLY A 199 -22.84 15.78 3.77
CA GLY A 199 -21.79 16.81 3.79
C GLY A 199 -20.50 16.41 4.50
N VAL A 200 -20.43 15.24 5.13
CA VAL A 200 -19.26 14.71 5.84
C VAL A 200 -18.46 13.77 4.92
N VAL A 201 -17.13 13.86 4.94
CA VAL A 201 -16.26 12.94 4.19
C VAL A 201 -16.21 11.59 4.90
N VAL A 202 -16.81 10.57 4.30
CA VAL A 202 -16.88 9.19 4.84
C VAL A 202 -15.82 8.27 4.25
N GLN A 203 -15.31 8.56 3.04
CA GLN A 203 -14.23 7.79 2.42
C GLN A 203 -13.26 8.71 1.69
N ARG A 204 -11.98 8.34 1.69
CA ARG A 204 -10.91 8.99 0.91
C ARG A 204 -10.28 7.95 0.00
N LYS A 205 -10.04 8.32 -1.25
CA LYS A 205 -9.59 7.42 -2.32
C LYS A 205 -8.29 7.89 -2.97
N ALA A 206 -7.49 8.69 -2.27
CA ALA A 206 -6.26 9.27 -2.83
C ALA A 206 -5.02 8.43 -2.53
N GLY A 207 -5.17 7.10 -2.35
CA GLY A 207 -4.07 6.22 -2.00
C GLY A 207 -3.72 6.15 -0.52
N VAL A 208 -2.66 5.39 -0.26
CA VAL A 208 -2.14 5.08 1.07
C VAL A 208 -0.72 5.58 1.25
N MET A 209 -0.36 5.80 2.51
CA MET A 209 0.99 6.18 2.91
C MET A 209 1.66 5.00 3.61
N GLY A 210 2.98 4.94 3.52
CA GLY A 210 3.77 3.93 4.19
C GLY A 210 5.13 4.42 4.65
N VAL A 211 5.74 3.62 5.52
CA VAL A 211 7.11 3.78 6.00
C VAL A 211 7.97 2.61 5.56
N VAL A 212 9.23 2.85 5.24
CA VAL A 212 10.16 1.83 4.77
C VAL A 212 10.73 1.07 5.97
N LEU A 213 10.55 -0.25 5.98
CA LEU A 213 11.09 -1.15 7.00
C LEU A 213 12.44 -1.69 6.58
N THR A 214 12.47 -2.26 5.39
CA THR A 214 13.66 -2.83 4.76
C THR A 214 13.87 -2.10 3.45
N GLY A 215 15.08 -1.60 3.27
CA GLY A 215 15.47 -0.89 2.06
C GLY A 215 15.68 -1.85 0.90
N GLY A 216 15.81 -1.31 -0.29
CA GLY A 216 16.04 -2.09 -1.48
C GLY A 216 15.62 -1.35 -2.74
N VAL A 217 15.95 -1.94 -3.89
CA VAL A 217 15.54 -1.41 -5.18
C VAL A 217 14.17 -1.98 -5.52
N VAL A 218 13.24 -1.10 -5.88
CA VAL A 218 11.96 -1.48 -6.49
C VAL A 218 11.97 -1.07 -7.96
N GLU A 219 11.45 -1.94 -8.82
CA GLU A 219 11.43 -1.74 -10.27
C GLU A 219 10.02 -1.90 -10.82
N ARG A 220 9.73 -1.25 -11.95
CA ARG A 220 8.47 -1.45 -12.66
C ARG A 220 8.28 -2.93 -13.01
N GLY A 221 7.06 -3.44 -12.84
CA GLY A 221 6.71 -4.84 -13.11
C GLY A 221 7.01 -5.80 -11.96
N MET A 222 7.67 -5.32 -10.89
CA MET A 222 7.90 -6.13 -9.70
C MET A 222 6.59 -6.47 -9.01
N SER A 223 6.49 -7.69 -8.48
CA SER A 223 5.29 -8.13 -7.77
C SER A 223 5.19 -7.52 -6.38
N VAL A 224 3.95 -7.24 -5.98
CA VAL A 224 3.59 -6.74 -4.65
C VAL A 224 2.97 -7.88 -3.87
N TRP A 225 3.55 -8.20 -2.72
CA TRP A 225 3.10 -9.26 -1.84
C TRP A 225 2.62 -8.66 -0.53
N VAL A 226 1.46 -9.10 -0.05
CA VAL A 226 1.07 -8.87 1.34
C VAL A 226 1.77 -9.92 2.18
N GLU A 227 2.81 -9.52 2.91
CA GLU A 227 3.63 -10.43 3.72
C GLU A 227 3.05 -10.59 5.12
N VAL A 228 2.51 -9.51 5.68
CA VAL A 228 1.87 -9.49 7.00
C VAL A 228 0.62 -8.63 6.91
N GLU A 229 -0.50 -9.16 7.38
CA GLU A 229 -1.75 -8.40 7.52
C GLU A 229 -1.68 -7.43 8.71
N GLY A 230 -2.27 -6.26 8.52
CA GLY A 230 -2.44 -5.27 9.57
C GLY A 230 -3.69 -5.53 10.42
N GLU A 231 -3.99 -4.57 11.30
CA GLU A 231 -5.21 -4.57 12.10
C GLU A 231 -5.92 -3.22 12.00
N GLY A 232 -7.25 -3.27 11.97
CA GLY A 232 -8.10 -2.08 11.94
C GLY A 232 -8.11 -1.33 10.61
N ALA A 233 -9.02 -0.37 10.50
CA ALA A 233 -9.18 0.45 9.31
C ALA A 233 -8.07 1.51 9.18
N LEU A 234 -7.85 1.99 7.96
CA LEU A 234 -6.90 3.08 7.71
C LEU A 234 -7.51 4.43 8.09
N ASP A 235 -6.85 5.13 8.99
CA ASP A 235 -7.08 6.54 9.28
C ASP A 235 -6.20 7.44 8.40
N VAL A 236 -6.52 8.73 8.38
CA VAL A 236 -5.74 9.74 7.64
C VAL A 236 -4.44 10.07 8.35
N VAL A 237 -3.33 10.14 7.61
CA VAL A 237 -2.00 10.52 8.11
C VAL A 237 -1.39 11.73 7.41
#